data_AF-A0A453CCK5-F1
#
_entry.id   AF-A0A453CCK5-F1
#
_cell.length_a   1.000
_cell.length_b   1.000
_cell.length_c   1.000
_cell.angle_alpha   90.00
_cell.angle_beta   90.00
_cell.angle_gamma   90.00
#
_symmetry.space_group_name_H-M   'P 1'
#
loop_
_entity.id
_entity.type
_entity.pdbx_description
1 polymer ?
#
loop_
_entity_poly.entity_id
_entity_poly.type
_entity_poly.pdbx_seq_one_letter_code
_entity_poly.pdbx_strand_id
1 'polypeptide(L)'
;MEPGLSIESGSAIRVAVLPVGGPIPPQCLRDYAALVAEHARVDLASLRPYYSEHQKSPFSHQPWDTGCLRLKFVLGGCVPSPWEDFQSSRKVLAVVGICHLPSSPDLARVAADFLDAARTYPSSLASRCFAFCPTDAQLLEERKDGIIMFPPSDQKSLELHMLTMIQDLAASLLMEFEKWVLRAESTGTILKTPLDSQTSLGSEEVHTLGVPSILTSVC
;
A
#
# COMPACT_ATOMS: atom_id res chain seq x y z
N MET A 1 3.16 -12.87 22.76
CA MET A 1 3.51 -13.16 21.35
C MET A 1 2.19 -13.19 20.59
N GLU A 2 2.01 -12.33 19.59
CA GLU A 2 0.71 -12.27 18.89
C GLU A 2 0.46 -13.59 18.13
N PRO A 3 -0.75 -14.17 18.22
CA PRO A 3 -1.07 -15.37 17.47
C PRO A 3 -0.96 -15.10 15.96
N GLY A 4 -0.27 -15.99 15.23
CA GLY A 4 -0.14 -15.91 13.77
C GLY A 4 1.16 -15.31 13.24
N LEU A 5 2.18 -15.10 14.08
CA LEU A 5 3.54 -14.80 13.64
C LEU A 5 4.23 -16.08 13.16
N SER A 6 4.33 -16.24 11.84
CA SER A 6 5.17 -17.24 11.18
C SER A 6 6.45 -16.60 10.63
N ILE A 7 7.46 -17.40 10.31
CA ILE A 7 8.68 -16.92 9.63
C ILE A 7 8.35 -16.22 8.29
N GLU A 8 7.25 -16.64 7.65
CA GLU A 8 6.76 -16.06 6.40
C GLU A 8 6.00 -14.75 6.58
N SER A 9 5.65 -14.37 7.81
CA SER A 9 4.87 -13.15 8.08
C SER A 9 5.60 -11.87 7.68
N GLY A 10 6.93 -11.90 7.58
CA GLY A 10 7.74 -10.81 7.05
C GLY A 10 7.78 -10.71 5.52
N SER A 11 7.34 -11.77 4.82
CA SER A 11 7.49 -11.90 3.36
C SER A 11 6.22 -11.57 2.57
N ALA A 12 5.14 -11.18 3.24
CA ALA A 12 3.86 -10.87 2.61
C ALA A 12 3.49 -9.40 2.80
N ILE A 13 3.01 -8.77 1.71
CA ILE A 13 2.49 -7.42 1.71
C ILE A 13 1.06 -7.44 2.25
N ARG A 14 0.77 -6.65 3.29
CA ARG A 14 -0.59 -6.57 3.83
C ARG A 14 -1.47 -5.68 2.95
N VAL A 15 -2.66 -6.19 2.66
CA VAL A 15 -3.71 -5.50 1.90
C VAL A 15 -4.97 -5.46 2.76
N ALA A 16 -5.44 -4.26 3.10
CA ALA A 16 -6.71 -4.12 3.81
C ALA A 16 -7.87 -4.31 2.84
N VAL A 17 -8.84 -5.13 3.21
CA VAL A 17 -10.06 -5.36 2.41
C VAL A 17 -11.24 -4.81 3.19
N LEU A 18 -11.88 -3.77 2.66
CA LEU A 18 -12.88 -2.98 3.37
C LEU A 18 -14.22 -3.02 2.62
N PRO A 19 -15.35 -3.26 3.31
CA PRO A 19 -16.66 -3.01 2.71
C PRO A 19 -16.83 -1.50 2.51
N VAL A 20 -17.29 -1.07 1.34
CA VAL A 20 -17.51 0.34 1.01
C VAL A 20 -18.88 0.57 0.37
N GLY A 21 -19.43 1.76 0.63
CA GLY A 21 -20.78 2.13 0.22
C GLY A 21 -21.85 1.61 1.19
N GLY A 22 -23.01 1.26 0.63
CA GLY A 22 -24.17 0.76 1.35
C GLY A 22 -23.97 -0.64 1.97
N PRO A 23 -25.00 -1.16 2.67
CA PRO A 23 -24.94 -2.46 3.32
C PRO A 23 -24.72 -3.58 2.28
N ILE A 24 -23.73 -4.43 2.53
CA ILE A 24 -23.44 -5.60 1.70
C ILE A 24 -24.04 -6.85 2.37
N PRO A 25 -24.82 -7.67 1.66
CA PRO A 25 -25.29 -8.94 2.20
C PRO A 25 -24.11 -9.80 2.71
N PRO A 26 -24.16 -10.34 3.95
CA PRO A 26 -23.01 -11.01 4.56
C PRO A 26 -22.47 -12.20 3.76
N GLN A 27 -23.35 -12.90 3.02
CA GLN A 27 -22.94 -13.98 2.14
C GLN A 27 -22.14 -13.46 0.94
N CYS A 28 -22.68 -12.45 0.24
CA CYS A 28 -21.98 -11.81 -0.88
C CYS A 28 -20.61 -11.25 -0.46
N LEU A 29 -20.52 -10.60 0.71
CA LEU A 29 -19.24 -10.12 1.22
C LEU A 29 -18.20 -11.24 1.42
N ARG A 30 -18.63 -12.39 1.93
CA ARG A 30 -17.73 -13.56 2.09
C ARG A 30 -17.29 -14.09 0.73
N ASP A 31 -18.20 -14.19 -0.23
CA ASP A 31 -17.90 -14.72 -1.56
C ASP A 31 -16.93 -13.79 -2.31
N TYR A 32 -17.17 -12.47 -2.28
CA TYR A 32 -16.27 -11.48 -2.87
C TYR A 32 -14.90 -11.45 -2.19
N ALA A 33 -14.87 -11.57 -0.85
CA ALA A 33 -13.63 -11.63 -0.10
C ALA A 33 -12.82 -12.91 -0.40
N ALA A 34 -13.50 -14.06 -0.54
CA ALA A 34 -12.86 -15.32 -0.91
C ALA A 34 -12.21 -15.23 -2.30
N LEU A 35 -12.93 -14.65 -3.25
CA LEU A 35 -12.47 -14.42 -4.62
C LEU A 35 -11.20 -13.54 -4.68
N VAL A 36 -11.12 -12.49 -3.85
CA VAL A 36 -9.88 -11.70 -3.70
C VAL A 36 -8.77 -12.54 -3.08
N ALA A 37 -9.09 -13.30 -2.02
CA ALA A 37 -8.11 -14.05 -1.23
C ALA A 37 -7.47 -15.22 -1.99
N GLU A 38 -8.16 -15.80 -2.97
CA GLU A 38 -7.61 -16.86 -3.84
C GLU A 38 -6.37 -16.39 -4.63
N HIS A 39 -6.22 -15.09 -4.86
CA HIS A 39 -5.11 -14.50 -5.59
C HIS A 39 -4.04 -13.91 -4.66
N ALA A 40 -3.86 -14.47 -3.46
CA ALA A 40 -2.85 -14.06 -2.48
C ALA A 40 -1.40 -14.29 -2.94
N ARG A 41 -1.18 -15.16 -3.94
CA ARG A 41 0.13 -15.37 -4.55
C ARG A 41 0.07 -14.91 -6.00
N VAL A 42 0.95 -14.00 -6.38
CA VAL A 42 1.04 -13.47 -7.74
C VAL A 42 2.44 -13.71 -8.28
N ASP A 43 2.55 -14.47 -9.37
CA ASP A 43 3.86 -14.74 -9.97
C ASP A 43 4.37 -13.49 -10.71
N LEU A 44 5.63 -13.13 -10.48
CA LEU A 44 6.19 -11.88 -11.04
C LEU A 44 6.19 -11.88 -12.57
N ALA A 45 6.28 -13.05 -13.20
CA ALA A 45 6.22 -13.20 -14.65
C ALA A 45 4.91 -12.66 -15.23
N SER A 46 3.80 -12.81 -14.49
CA SER A 46 2.48 -12.32 -14.88
C SER A 46 2.31 -10.80 -14.74
N LEU A 47 3.23 -10.11 -14.05
CA LEU A 47 3.17 -8.67 -13.84
C LEU A 47 3.81 -7.86 -14.96
N ARG A 48 4.66 -8.48 -15.79
CA ARG A 48 5.36 -7.79 -16.90
C ARG A 48 4.45 -6.96 -17.81
N PRO A 49 3.23 -7.41 -18.20
CA PRO A 49 2.35 -6.61 -19.06
C PRO A 49 1.87 -5.31 -18.39
N TYR A 50 1.83 -5.26 -17.06
CA TYR A 50 1.30 -4.16 -16.26
C TYR A 50 2.42 -3.30 -15.65
N TYR A 51 3.64 -3.82 -15.59
CA TYR A 51 4.79 -3.16 -14.99
C TYR A 51 5.56 -2.32 -16.02
N SER A 52 5.78 -1.05 -15.70
CA SER A 52 6.60 -0.13 -16.49
C SER A 52 7.86 0.24 -15.70
N GLU A 53 9.01 -0.22 -16.17
CA GLU A 53 10.31 -0.01 -15.52
C GLU A 53 10.84 1.41 -15.75
N HIS A 54 11.36 2.07 -14.70
CA HIS A 54 12.08 3.33 -14.86
C HIS A 54 13.58 3.07 -15.08
N GLN A 55 14.27 4.02 -15.72
CA GLN A 55 15.70 3.90 -16.07
C GLN A 55 16.65 3.66 -14.86
N LYS A 56 16.18 3.85 -13.62
CA LYS A 56 16.91 3.58 -12.38
C LYS A 56 16.12 2.65 -11.45
N SER A 57 15.41 1.68 -12.01
CA SER A 57 14.57 0.79 -11.21
C SER A 57 15.38 0.04 -10.15
N PRO A 58 14.90 0.00 -8.88
CA PRO A 58 15.49 -0.84 -7.84
C PRO A 58 15.26 -2.34 -8.12
N PHE A 59 14.48 -2.70 -9.15
CA PHE A 59 14.14 -4.06 -9.53
C PHE A 59 14.96 -4.63 -10.69
N SER A 60 16.08 -3.99 -11.03
CA SER A 60 16.98 -4.42 -12.12
C SER A 60 17.51 -5.85 -11.96
N HIS A 61 17.65 -6.32 -10.72
CA HIS A 61 18.09 -7.69 -10.40
C HIS A 61 16.96 -8.58 -9.86
N GLN A 62 15.70 -8.14 -9.98
CA GLN A 62 14.56 -8.92 -9.49
C GLN A 62 14.36 -10.17 -10.36
N PRO A 63 14.20 -11.38 -9.77
CA PRO A 63 13.94 -12.61 -10.52
C PRO A 63 12.50 -12.66 -11.05
N TRP A 64 12.23 -11.90 -12.11
CA TRP A 64 10.89 -11.77 -12.70
C TRP A 64 10.30 -13.11 -13.18
N ASP A 65 11.14 -14.02 -13.69
CA ASP A 65 10.65 -15.27 -14.30
C ASP A 65 10.37 -16.38 -13.27
N THR A 66 10.92 -16.31 -12.06
CA THR A 66 10.82 -17.38 -11.04
C THR A 66 10.29 -16.90 -9.68
N GLY A 67 10.24 -15.58 -9.46
CA GLY A 67 9.77 -14.99 -8.22
C GLY A 67 8.26 -14.85 -8.16
N CYS A 68 7.76 -14.60 -6.94
CA CYS A 68 6.36 -14.30 -6.69
C CYS A 68 6.23 -13.20 -5.63
N LEU A 69 5.16 -12.42 -5.74
CA LEU A 69 4.67 -11.53 -4.70
C LEU A 69 3.66 -12.30 -3.84
N ARG A 70 3.76 -12.14 -2.52
CA ARG A 70 2.76 -12.66 -1.57
C ARG A 70 1.97 -11.49 -0.99
N LEU A 71 0.66 -11.57 -1.11
CA LEU A 71 -0.30 -10.64 -0.54
C LEU A 71 -0.99 -11.31 0.64
N LYS A 72 -1.17 -10.56 1.73
CA LYS A 72 -1.94 -10.97 2.90
C LYS A 72 -3.14 -10.06 3.03
N PHE A 73 -4.30 -10.57 2.61
CA PHE A 73 -5.56 -9.85 2.72
C PHE A 73 -6.07 -9.86 4.16
N VAL A 74 -6.43 -8.69 4.68
CA VAL A 74 -6.98 -8.50 6.02
C VAL A 74 -8.41 -7.98 5.88
N LEU A 75 -9.38 -8.88 6.04
CA LEU A 75 -10.80 -8.58 5.91
C LEU A 75 -11.28 -7.69 7.06
N GLY A 76 -12.04 -6.63 6.72
CA GLY A 76 -12.45 -5.60 7.68
C GLY A 76 -11.33 -4.61 8.03
N GLY A 77 -10.15 -4.78 7.44
CA GLY A 77 -8.99 -3.95 7.73
C GLY A 77 -8.32 -4.27 9.06
N CYS A 78 -7.42 -3.39 9.48
CA CYS A 78 -6.75 -3.49 10.77
C CYS A 78 -6.40 -2.11 11.32
N VAL A 79 -6.33 -2.01 12.65
CA VAL A 79 -5.76 -0.82 13.27
C VAL A 79 -4.27 -0.75 12.95
N PRO A 80 -3.74 0.41 12.53
CA PRO A 80 -2.31 0.59 12.33
C PRO A 80 -1.52 0.18 13.57
N SER A 81 -0.45 -0.60 13.36
CA SER A 81 0.36 -1.11 14.45
C SER A 81 1.31 -0.01 14.93
N PRO A 82 1.48 0.23 16.25
CA PRO A 82 2.48 1.17 16.76
C PRO A 82 3.92 0.84 16.31
N TRP A 83 4.16 -0.40 15.94
CA TRP A 83 5.45 -0.92 15.48
C TRP A 83 5.64 -0.87 13.96
N GLU A 84 4.71 -0.31 13.21
CA GLU A 84 4.75 -0.39 11.74
C GLU A 84 5.98 0.29 11.14
N ASP A 85 6.50 1.35 11.77
CA ASP A 85 7.73 2.04 11.34
C ASP A 85 9.00 1.21 11.55
N PHE A 86 9.00 0.29 12.51
CA PHE A 86 10.11 -0.62 12.76
C PHE A 86 9.95 -1.96 12.03
N GLN A 87 8.70 -2.33 11.71
CA GLN A 87 8.34 -3.59 11.06
C GLN A 87 7.45 -3.29 9.86
N SER A 88 8.09 -3.01 8.72
CA SER A 88 7.41 -2.68 7.45
C SER A 88 6.38 -3.74 7.03
N SER A 89 6.61 -5.01 7.34
CA SER A 89 5.66 -6.11 7.12
C SER A 89 4.34 -5.99 7.89
N ARG A 90 4.25 -5.03 8.83
CA ARG A 90 3.01 -4.68 9.53
C ARG A 90 2.23 -3.55 8.85
N LYS A 91 2.86 -2.77 7.97
CA LYS A 91 2.20 -1.69 7.21
C LYS A 91 1.21 -2.28 6.22
N VAL A 92 0.04 -1.67 6.15
CA VAL A 92 -0.90 -1.89 5.05
C VAL A 92 -0.40 -1.05 3.88
N LEU A 93 0.03 -1.73 2.81
CA LEU A 93 0.60 -1.07 1.62
C LEU A 93 -0.40 -0.99 0.47
N ALA A 94 -1.53 -1.69 0.57
CA ALA A 94 -2.64 -1.51 -0.36
C ALA A 94 -4.00 -1.60 0.33
N VAL A 95 -4.99 -0.96 -0.27
CA VAL A 95 -6.39 -0.99 0.17
C VAL A 95 -7.29 -1.45 -0.98
N VAL A 96 -8.10 -2.47 -0.71
CA VAL A 96 -9.13 -2.97 -1.61
C VAL A 96 -10.49 -2.66 -1.01
N GLY A 97 -11.29 -1.85 -1.70
CA GLY A 97 -12.70 -1.67 -1.39
C GLY A 97 -13.54 -2.77 -2.04
N ILE A 98 -14.51 -3.33 -1.33
CA ILE A 98 -15.54 -4.21 -1.88
C ILE A 98 -16.87 -3.49 -1.79
N CYS A 99 -17.55 -3.33 -2.92
CA CYS A 99 -18.88 -2.71 -3.00
C CYS A 99 -19.88 -3.65 -3.67
N HIS A 100 -21.10 -3.69 -3.14
CA HIS A 100 -22.24 -4.34 -3.80
C HIS A 100 -23.16 -3.25 -4.37
N LEU A 101 -23.08 -3.05 -5.68
CA LEU A 101 -23.75 -1.95 -6.37
C LEU A 101 -25.28 -1.98 -6.34
N PRO A 102 -25.97 -3.14 -6.28
CA PRO A 102 -27.42 -3.17 -6.11
C PRO A 102 -27.90 -2.50 -4.81
N SER A 103 -27.05 -2.46 -3.78
CA SER A 103 -27.33 -1.76 -2.51
C SER A 103 -26.72 -0.36 -2.44
N SER A 104 -25.97 0.04 -3.46
CA SER A 104 -25.21 1.29 -3.53
C SER A 104 -25.36 1.93 -4.92
N PRO A 105 -26.52 2.55 -5.22
CA PRO A 105 -26.79 3.08 -6.56
C PRO A 105 -25.87 4.26 -6.93
N ASP A 106 -25.50 5.09 -5.94
CA ASP A 106 -24.70 6.29 -6.15
C ASP A 106 -23.18 5.99 -6.16
N LEU A 107 -22.59 5.97 -7.35
CA LEU A 107 -21.16 5.75 -7.54
C LEU A 107 -20.28 6.89 -7.01
N ALA A 108 -20.80 8.13 -6.94
CA ALA A 108 -20.07 9.26 -6.36
C ALA A 108 -19.84 9.05 -4.87
N ARG A 109 -20.90 8.63 -4.18
CA ARG A 109 -20.84 8.31 -2.77
C ARG A 109 -19.93 7.12 -2.50
N VAL A 110 -20.03 6.04 -3.30
CA VAL A 110 -19.12 4.90 -3.18
C VAL A 110 -17.65 5.32 -3.34
N ALA A 111 -17.35 6.19 -4.31
CA ALA A 111 -15.99 6.70 -4.51
C ALA A 111 -15.50 7.51 -3.30
N ALA A 112 -16.34 8.41 -2.78
CA ALA A 112 -16.01 9.22 -1.60
C ALA A 112 -15.80 8.34 -0.36
N ASP A 113 -16.72 7.41 -0.08
CA ASP A 113 -16.64 6.48 1.04
C ASP A 113 -15.36 5.62 0.96
N PHE A 114 -14.98 5.19 -0.26
CA PHE A 114 -13.73 4.44 -0.46
C PHE A 114 -12.48 5.28 -0.22
N LEU A 115 -12.43 6.52 -0.73
CA LEU A 115 -11.30 7.41 -0.49
C LEU A 115 -11.14 7.71 1.01
N ASP A 116 -12.25 7.95 1.69
CA ASP A 116 -12.29 8.18 3.13
C ASP A 116 -11.78 6.98 3.92
N ALA A 117 -12.21 5.77 3.55
CA ALA A 117 -11.74 4.53 4.15
C ALA A 117 -10.24 4.30 3.91
N ALA A 118 -9.77 4.54 2.67
CA ALA A 118 -8.36 4.38 2.30
C ALA A 118 -7.43 5.36 3.04
N ARG A 119 -7.90 6.58 3.37
CA ARG A 119 -7.12 7.56 4.16
C ARG A 119 -6.77 7.08 5.57
N THR A 120 -7.47 6.07 6.10
CA THR A 120 -7.13 5.42 7.38
C THR A 120 -5.76 4.70 7.32
N TYR A 121 -5.26 4.41 6.11
CA TYR A 121 -4.01 3.69 5.88
C TYR A 121 -3.00 4.57 5.14
N PRO A 122 -2.30 5.49 5.84
CA PRO A 122 -1.40 6.47 5.20
C PRO A 122 -0.18 5.85 4.53
N SER A 123 0.17 4.62 4.89
CA SER A 123 1.26 3.86 4.25
C SER A 123 0.82 3.15 2.96
N SER A 124 -0.46 3.23 2.58
CA SER A 124 -0.98 2.61 1.36
C SER A 124 -0.37 3.27 0.12
N LEU A 125 0.23 2.45 -0.74
CA LEU A 125 0.82 2.85 -2.02
C LEU A 125 -0.17 2.67 -3.17
N ALA A 126 -1.08 1.71 -3.07
CA ALA A 126 -2.04 1.42 -4.13
C ALA A 126 -3.44 1.13 -3.56
N SER A 127 -4.46 1.67 -4.22
CA SER A 127 -5.85 1.50 -3.80
C SER A 127 -6.72 1.17 -5.02
N ARG A 128 -7.65 0.22 -4.85
CA ARG A 128 -8.66 -0.16 -5.85
C ARG A 128 -10.00 -0.46 -5.18
N CYS A 129 -11.11 -0.08 -5.81
CA CYS A 129 -12.45 -0.43 -5.36
C CYS A 129 -13.08 -1.38 -6.37
N PHE A 130 -13.41 -2.59 -5.91
CA PHE A 130 -14.09 -3.62 -6.70
C PHE A 130 -15.60 -3.55 -6.43
N ALA A 131 -16.35 -3.18 -7.46
CA ALA A 131 -17.78 -2.93 -7.39
C ALA A 131 -18.55 -4.00 -8.17
N PHE A 132 -19.25 -4.86 -7.43
CA PHE A 132 -19.90 -6.06 -7.97
C PHE A 132 -21.36 -5.79 -8.35
N CYS A 133 -21.81 -6.46 -9.42
CA CYS A 133 -23.18 -6.46 -9.90
C CYS A 133 -23.71 -5.05 -10.25
N PRO A 134 -22.99 -4.25 -11.07
CA PRO A 134 -23.51 -2.97 -11.56
C PRO A 134 -24.85 -3.16 -12.26
N THR A 135 -25.75 -2.21 -12.05
CA THR A 135 -26.99 -2.09 -12.82
C THR A 135 -26.72 -1.47 -14.20
N ASP A 136 -27.61 -1.68 -15.17
CA ASP A 136 -27.47 -1.12 -16.51
C ASP A 136 -27.32 0.41 -16.50
N ALA A 137 -28.00 1.10 -15.58
CA ALA A 137 -27.86 2.54 -15.40
C ALA A 137 -26.43 2.94 -14.96
N GLN A 138 -25.84 2.19 -14.03
CA GLN A 138 -24.49 2.43 -13.52
C GLN A 138 -23.41 2.08 -14.55
N LEU A 139 -23.68 1.15 -15.46
CA LEU A 139 -22.77 0.83 -16.58
C LEU A 139 -22.71 1.96 -17.62
N LEU A 140 -23.75 2.79 -17.71
CA LEU A 140 -23.82 3.96 -18.59
C LEU A 140 -23.17 5.21 -17.97
N GLU A 141 -22.91 5.21 -16.66
CA GLU A 141 -22.19 6.29 -16.00
C GLU A 141 -20.71 6.29 -16.39
N GLU A 142 -20.08 7.47 -16.39
CA GLU A 142 -18.64 7.56 -16.63
C GLU A 142 -17.88 6.82 -15.53
N ARG A 143 -16.89 6.03 -15.97
CA ARG A 143 -16.02 5.28 -15.06
C ARG A 143 -15.31 6.27 -14.13
N LYS A 144 -15.50 6.10 -12.83
CA LYS A 144 -14.78 6.87 -11.82
C LYS A 144 -13.42 6.25 -11.55
N ASP A 145 -12.41 7.10 -11.46
CA ASP A 145 -11.05 6.67 -11.17
C ASP A 145 -11.00 5.82 -9.89
N GLY A 146 -10.35 4.66 -9.99
CA GLY A 146 -10.19 3.73 -8.88
C GLY A 146 -11.38 2.81 -8.61
N ILE A 147 -12.52 2.96 -9.29
CA ILE A 147 -13.64 2.00 -9.24
C ILE A 147 -13.58 1.07 -10.45
N ILE A 148 -13.56 -0.24 -10.19
CA ILE A 148 -13.59 -1.30 -11.19
C ILE A 148 -14.89 -2.08 -11.01
N MET A 149 -15.69 -2.13 -12.07
CA MET A 149 -16.99 -2.79 -12.06
C MET A 149 -16.90 -4.22 -12.58
N PHE A 150 -17.53 -5.13 -11.85
CA PHE A 150 -17.66 -6.54 -12.20
C PHE A 150 -19.11 -6.84 -12.58
N PRO A 151 -19.47 -6.79 -13.88
CA PRO A 151 -20.82 -7.13 -14.32
C PRO A 151 -21.17 -8.57 -13.94
N PRO A 152 -22.47 -8.86 -13.71
CA PRO A 152 -22.93 -10.23 -13.50
C PRO A 152 -22.47 -11.12 -14.66
N SER A 153 -21.69 -12.14 -14.35
CA SER A 153 -21.10 -13.06 -15.32
C SER A 153 -20.99 -14.46 -14.71
N ASP A 154 -20.60 -15.45 -15.51
CA ASP A 154 -20.30 -16.76 -14.97
C ASP A 154 -19.05 -16.71 -14.08
N GLN A 155 -18.98 -17.65 -13.14
CA GLN A 155 -17.95 -17.68 -12.10
C GLN A 155 -16.52 -17.68 -12.66
N LYS A 156 -16.27 -18.38 -13.79
CA LYS A 156 -14.92 -18.46 -14.37
C LYS A 156 -14.48 -17.13 -14.96
N SER A 157 -15.39 -16.43 -15.65
CA SER A 157 -15.12 -15.10 -16.18
C SER A 157 -14.81 -14.11 -15.05
N LEU A 158 -15.54 -14.21 -13.94
CA LEU A 158 -15.34 -13.40 -12.75
C LEU A 158 -13.97 -13.67 -12.09
N GLU A 159 -13.60 -14.95 -11.91
CA GLU A 159 -12.29 -15.36 -11.39
C GLU A 159 -11.13 -14.86 -12.26
N LEU A 160 -11.22 -15.00 -13.59
CA LEU A 160 -10.19 -14.53 -14.52
C LEU A 160 -10.04 -13.00 -14.48
N HIS A 161 -11.17 -12.28 -14.41
CA HIS A 161 -11.15 -10.84 -14.28
C HIS A 161 -10.50 -10.43 -12.95
N MET A 162 -10.84 -11.10 -11.85
CA MET A 162 -10.24 -10.81 -10.54
C MET A 162 -8.74 -11.08 -10.50
N LEU A 163 -8.29 -12.19 -11.09
CA LEU A 163 -6.86 -12.47 -11.24
C LEU A 163 -6.15 -11.31 -11.94
N THR A 164 -6.72 -10.82 -13.05
CA THR A 164 -6.17 -9.70 -13.82
C THR A 164 -6.11 -8.42 -12.97
N MET A 165 -7.15 -8.12 -12.19
CA MET A 165 -7.18 -6.93 -11.36
C MET A 165 -6.23 -7.00 -10.16
N ILE A 166 -6.00 -8.18 -9.60
CA ILE A 166 -5.01 -8.39 -8.54
C ILE A 166 -3.58 -8.29 -9.10
N GLN A 167 -3.35 -8.75 -10.34
CA GLN A 167 -2.08 -8.53 -11.05
C GLN A 167 -1.83 -7.03 -11.31
N ASP A 168 -2.84 -6.28 -11.76
CA ASP A 168 -2.75 -4.81 -11.91
C ASP A 168 -2.42 -4.11 -10.58
N LEU A 169 -3.09 -4.50 -9.49
CA LEU A 169 -2.82 -3.98 -8.15
C LEU A 169 -1.38 -4.29 -7.72
N ALA A 170 -0.91 -5.52 -7.92
CA ALA A 170 0.45 -5.94 -7.59
C ALA A 170 1.51 -5.20 -8.41
N ALA A 171 1.28 -4.98 -9.71
CA ALA A 171 2.17 -4.18 -10.54
C ALA A 171 2.18 -2.71 -10.09
N SER A 172 1.01 -2.15 -9.76
CA SER A 172 0.89 -0.79 -9.21
C SER A 172 1.66 -0.63 -7.91
N LEU A 173 1.60 -1.62 -7.01
CA LEU A 173 2.40 -1.65 -5.79
C LEU A 173 3.90 -1.55 -6.08
N LEU A 174 4.41 -2.34 -7.03
CA LEU A 174 5.83 -2.30 -7.40
C LEU A 174 6.20 -0.94 -7.99
N MET A 175 5.40 -0.41 -8.91
CA MET A 175 5.66 0.90 -9.53
C MET A 175 5.64 2.04 -8.50
N GLU A 176 4.69 2.05 -7.56
CA GLU A 176 4.64 3.07 -6.51
C GLU A 176 5.78 2.92 -5.49
N PHE A 177 6.18 1.69 -5.17
CA PHE A 177 7.36 1.44 -4.36
C PHE A 177 8.63 1.96 -5.03
N GLU A 178 8.81 1.71 -6.32
CA GLU A 178 9.94 2.22 -7.11
C GLU A 178 9.98 3.75 -7.09
N LYS A 179 8.84 4.42 -7.33
CA LYS A 179 8.73 5.89 -7.21
C LYS A 179 9.11 6.38 -5.81
N TRP A 180 8.66 5.68 -4.78
CA TRP A 180 8.95 6.03 -3.39
C TRP A 180 10.46 5.92 -3.09
N VAL A 181 11.12 4.83 -3.51
CA VAL A 181 12.57 4.63 -3.35
C VAL A 181 13.35 5.73 -4.07
N LEU A 182 13.01 6.02 -5.33
CA LEU A 182 13.70 7.04 -6.12
C LEU A 182 13.58 8.44 -5.51
N ARG A 183 12.43 8.77 -4.89
CA ARG A 183 12.26 10.03 -4.15
C ARG A 183 13.07 10.02 -2.84
N ALA A 184 13.09 8.91 -2.10
CA ALA A 184 13.82 8.80 -0.85
C ALA A 184 15.34 8.93 -1.03
N GLU A 185 15.90 8.37 -2.11
CA GLU A 185 17.31 8.55 -2.47
C GLU A 185 17.65 10.03 -2.72
N SER A 186 16.75 10.75 -3.42
CA SER A 186 16.96 12.17 -3.70
C SER A 186 16.90 13.08 -2.46
N THR A 187 16.25 12.62 -1.38
CA THR A 187 16.08 13.40 -0.14
C THR A 187 17.21 13.13 0.87
N GLY A 188 18.19 12.28 0.56
CA GLY A 188 19.29 11.97 1.48
C GLY A 188 18.77 11.33 2.77
N THR A 189 18.21 10.13 2.67
CA THR A 189 17.70 9.40 3.85
C THR A 189 18.88 8.95 4.71
N ILE A 190 19.30 9.79 5.67
CA ILE A 190 20.27 9.41 6.70
C ILE A 190 19.59 8.39 7.60
N LEU A 191 19.93 7.11 7.41
CA LEU A 191 19.68 6.06 8.39
C LEU A 191 20.46 6.45 9.66
N LYS A 192 19.80 7.09 10.63
CA LYS A 192 20.37 7.28 11.96
C LYS A 192 20.55 5.91 12.58
N THR A 193 21.77 5.41 12.56
CA THR A 193 22.12 4.19 13.27
C THR A 193 22.23 4.52 14.77
N PRO A 194 22.03 3.54 15.67
CA PRO A 194 22.28 3.72 17.10
C PRO A 194 23.71 4.20 17.40
N LEU A 195 24.66 3.97 16.48
CA LEU A 195 26.04 4.45 16.56
C LEU A 195 26.13 5.98 16.45
N ASP A 196 25.26 6.60 15.65
CA ASP A 196 25.18 8.06 15.48
C ASP A 196 24.61 8.78 16.71
N SER A 197 24.02 8.02 17.65
CA SER A 197 23.55 8.55 18.94
C SER A 197 24.62 8.53 20.02
N GLN A 198 25.70 7.74 19.84
CA GLN A 198 26.77 7.63 20.83
C GLN A 198 27.90 8.65 20.62
N THR A 199 27.97 9.30 19.46
CA THR A 199 28.93 10.38 19.22
C THR A 199 28.57 11.70 19.91
N SER A 200 27.40 11.81 20.57
CA SER A 200 27.00 13.01 21.31
C SER A 200 27.40 13.02 22.79
N LEU A 201 28.10 12.00 23.32
CA LEU A 201 28.48 11.90 24.74
C LEU A 201 29.98 12.04 25.00
N GLY A 202 30.70 12.82 24.19
CA GLY A 202 32.12 13.09 24.46
C GLY A 202 32.64 14.31 23.73
N SER A 203 32.24 15.51 24.17
CA SER A 203 32.93 16.78 23.85
C SER A 203 32.47 17.89 24.79
N GLU A 204 32.73 17.74 26.10
CA GLU A 204 32.89 18.87 27.01
C GLU A 204 34.38 19.05 27.29
N GLU A 205 35.09 19.77 26.43
CA GLU A 205 36.35 20.45 26.81
C GLU A 205 36.40 21.80 26.09
N VAL A 206 35.81 22.81 26.74
CA VAL A 206 36.04 24.22 26.44
C VAL A 206 37.43 24.58 26.97
N HIS A 207 38.44 24.58 26.11
CA HIS A 207 39.72 25.23 26.40
C HIS A 207 39.64 26.71 25.99
N THR A 208 39.20 27.55 26.92
CA THR A 208 39.45 28.99 26.92
C THR A 208 40.93 29.23 27.23
N LEU A 209 41.73 29.52 26.21
CA LEU A 209 43.03 30.17 26.38
C LEU A 209 42.86 31.65 26.02
N GLY A 210 43.03 32.48 27.05
CA GLY A 210 42.82 33.91 26.99
C GLY A 210 43.87 34.67 26.20
N VAL A 211 43.47 35.85 25.73
CA VAL A 211 44.36 36.95 25.39
C VAL A 211 43.85 38.16 26.19
N PRO A 212 44.70 38.84 26.97
CA PRO A 212 44.27 39.95 27.82
C PRO A 212 44.07 41.24 27.01
N SER A 213 43.28 42.13 27.62
CA SER A 213 42.80 43.45 27.19
C SER A 213 43.88 44.37 26.61
N ILE A 214 43.50 45.44 25.89
CA ILE A 214 43.37 46.79 26.46
C ILE A 214 42.39 47.64 25.62
N LEU A 215 41.49 48.34 26.33
CA LEU A 215 40.71 49.48 25.86
C LEU A 215 41.61 50.69 25.56
N THR A 216 41.30 51.45 24.51
CA THR A 216 41.16 52.91 24.64
C THR A 216 40.30 53.50 23.52
N SER A 217 39.33 54.30 23.94
CA SER A 217 38.57 55.27 23.14
C SER A 217 39.23 56.65 23.28
N VAL A 218 39.04 57.50 22.27
CA VAL A 218 38.94 58.98 22.27
C VAL A 218 39.87 59.66 21.24
N CYS A 219 39.21 60.46 20.39
CA CYS A 219 39.65 61.41 19.35
C CYS A 219 40.21 60.85 18.04
#